data_AF-A0A838J1N2-F1
#
_entry.id   AF-A0A838J1N2-F1
#
_cell.length_a   1.000
_cell.length_b   1.000
_cell.length_c   1.000
_cell.angle_alpha   90.00
_cell.angle_beta   90.00
_cell.angle_gamma   90.00
#
_symmetry.space_group_name_H-M   'P 1'
#
loop_
_entity.id
_entity.type
_entity.pdbx_description
1 polymer ?
#
loop_
_entity_poly.entity_id
_entity_poly.type
_entity_poly.pdbx_seq_one_letter_code
_entity_poly.pdbx_strand_id
1 'polypeptide(L)' 'MPEQKSVSELPSIDDRDAWLTYWQEQDQPWRTEPEIEIRRQEELSSRRTTTANIEQCTYPFKGEKLSRAELEATENFG' A
#
# COMPACT_ATOMS: atom_id res chain seq x y z
N MET A 1 13.68 -20.63 19.03
CA MET A 1 12.74 -20.58 17.90
C MET A 1 11.96 -19.29 18.08
N PRO A 2 12.04 -18.29 17.19
CA PRO A 2 11.27 -17.09 17.44
C PRO A 2 9.80 -17.41 17.23
N GLU A 3 9.02 -17.07 18.26
CA GLU A 3 7.59 -17.29 18.37
C GLU A 3 6.85 -16.79 17.14
N GLN A 4 6.03 -17.67 16.56
CA GLN A 4 4.96 -17.30 15.67
C GLN A 4 3.96 -16.46 16.48
N LYS A 5 4.12 -15.14 16.49
CA LYS A 5 3.15 -14.23 17.11
C LYS A 5 1.84 -14.35 16.33
N SER A 6 0.83 -14.78 17.06
CA SER A 6 -0.52 -15.06 16.60
C SER A 6 -1.10 -13.92 15.78
N VAL A 7 -1.88 -14.31 14.78
CA VAL A 7 -2.73 -13.47 13.93
C VAL A 7 -3.56 -12.51 14.79
N SER A 8 -3.08 -11.28 14.97
CA SER A 8 -3.91 -10.17 15.41
C SER A 8 -4.76 -9.77 14.21
N GLU A 9 -6.07 -9.77 14.40
CA GLU A 9 -7.07 -9.32 13.43
C GLU A 9 -6.62 -8.00 12.78
N LEU A 10 -6.46 -7.99 11.45
CA LEU A 10 -6.04 -6.79 10.73
C LEU A 10 -7.06 -5.68 11.03
N PRO A 11 -6.61 -4.47 11.37
CA PRO A 11 -7.52 -3.37 11.63
C PRO A 11 -8.35 -3.05 10.38
N SER A 12 -9.54 -2.51 10.59
CA SER A 12 -10.43 -2.09 9.50
C SER A 12 -9.69 -1.16 8.54
N ILE A 13 -9.91 -1.29 7.24
CA ILE A 13 -9.19 -0.51 6.21
C ILE A 13 -9.41 1.01 6.37
N ASP A 14 -10.53 1.41 6.98
CA ASP A 14 -10.90 2.81 7.21
C ASP A 14 -10.39 3.35 8.57
N ASP A 15 -9.90 2.48 9.45
CA ASP A 15 -9.50 2.83 10.81
C ASP A 15 -8.00 3.17 10.92
N ARG A 16 -7.69 4.43 10.61
CA ARG A 16 -6.33 4.96 10.62
C ARG A 16 -5.64 4.85 11.98
N ASP A 17 -6.34 5.09 13.08
CA ASP A 17 -5.77 5.04 14.43
C ASP A 17 -5.43 3.60 14.83
N ALA A 18 -6.26 2.64 14.44
CA ALA A 18 -5.97 1.23 14.64
C ALA A 18 -4.77 0.77 13.79
N TRP A 19 -4.65 1.24 12.54
CA TRP A 19 -3.46 0.97 11.70
C TRP A 19 -2.19 1.58 12.27
N LEU A 20 -2.25 2.82 12.77
CA LEU A 20 -1.10 3.45 13.44
C LEU A 20 -0.63 2.61 14.63
N THR A 21 -1.56 2.14 15.45
CA THR A 21 -1.26 1.30 16.62
C THR A 21 -0.65 -0.04 16.20
N TYR A 22 -1.24 -0.72 15.22
CA TYR A 22 -0.72 -1.98 14.68
C TYR A 22 0.71 -1.84 14.17
N TRP A 23 0.99 -0.78 13.40
CA TRP A 23 2.34 -0.56 12.87
C TRP A 23 3.35 -0.13 13.93
N GLN A 24 2.91 0.55 14.99
CA GLN A 24 3.76 0.81 16.16
C GLN A 24 4.16 -0.49 16.89
N GLU A 25 3.22 -1.44 17.05
CA GLU A 25 3.51 -2.75 17.65
C GLU A 25 4.46 -3.60 16.79
N GLN A 26 4.52 -3.30 15.49
CA GLN A 26 5.38 -3.97 14.50
C GLN A 26 6.71 -3.24 14.26
N ASP A 27 7.10 -2.31 15.14
CA ASP A 27 8.32 -1.48 15.03
C ASP A 27 8.43 -0.69 13.71
N GLN A 28 7.29 -0.39 13.07
CA GLN A 28 7.20 0.39 11.84
C GLN A 28 6.31 1.63 12.03
N PRO A 29 6.62 2.52 13.00
CA PRO A 29 5.75 3.63 13.39
C PRO A 29 5.52 4.68 12.30
N TRP A 30 6.28 4.63 11.20
CA TRP A 30 6.10 5.49 10.03
C TRP A 30 4.96 5.05 9.11
N ARG A 31 4.45 3.82 9.25
CA ARG A 31 3.27 3.36 8.53
C ARG A 31 2.02 3.76 9.31
N THR A 32 1.19 4.59 8.70
CA THR A 32 -0.09 5.03 9.28
C THR A 32 -1.29 4.64 8.45
N GLU A 33 -1.07 3.95 7.32
CA GLU A 33 -2.10 3.52 6.40
C GLU A 33 -2.12 1.99 6.31
N PRO A 34 -3.29 1.40 6.01
CA PRO A 34 -3.42 -0.04 5.74
C PRO A 34 -2.48 -0.51 4.65
N GLU A 35 -2.12 -1.79 4.71
CA GLU A 35 -1.60 -2.47 3.52
C GLU A 35 -2.68 -2.50 2.43
N ILE A 36 -2.27 -2.29 1.18
CA ILE A 36 -3.18 -2.25 0.04
C ILE A 36 -3.85 -3.62 -0.09
N GLU A 37 -5.17 -3.66 -0.22
CA GLU A 37 -5.88 -4.90 -0.48
C GLU A 37 -5.33 -5.59 -1.74
N ILE A 38 -5.20 -6.92 -1.72
CA ILE A 38 -4.67 -7.71 -2.84
C ILE A 38 -5.33 -7.33 -4.17
N ARG A 39 -6.66 -7.15 -4.18
CA ARG A 39 -7.40 -6.72 -5.36
C ARG A 39 -6.92 -5.37 -5.89
N ARG A 40 -6.68 -4.41 -4.99
CA ARG A 40 -6.19 -3.07 -5.34
C ARG A 40 -4.73 -3.14 -5.79
N GLN A 41 -3.92 -4.01 -5.21
CA GLN A 41 -2.56 -4.31 -5.68
C GLN A 41 -2.56 -4.91 -7.09
N GLU A 42 -3.50 -5.80 -7.43
CA GLU A 42 -3.68 -6.33 -8.78
C GLU A 42 -4.11 -5.25 -9.77
N GLU A 43 -5.03 -4.36 -9.38
CA GLU A 43 -5.41 -3.20 -10.21
C GLU A 43 -4.22 -2.27 -10.49
N LEU A 44 -3.45 -1.93 -9.45
CA LEU A 44 -2.25 -1.10 -9.59
C LEU A 44 -1.19 -1.80 -10.47
N SER A 45 -1.02 -3.11 -10.31
CA SER A 45 -0.10 -3.91 -11.13
C SER A 45 -0.52 -3.95 -12.59
N SER A 46 -1.82 -4.13 -12.86
CA SER A 46 -2.38 -4.09 -14.21
C SER A 46 -2.20 -2.72 -14.85
N ARG A 47 -2.49 -1.63 -14.12
CA ARG A 47 -2.32 -0.27 -14.61
C ARG A 47 -0.86 0.08 -14.86
N ARG A 48 0.08 -0.44 -14.04
CA ARG A 48 1.52 -0.29 -14.25
C ARG A 48 2.03 -0.91 -15.56
N THR A 49 1.31 -1.88 -16.15
CA THR A 49 1.66 -2.37 -17.50
C THR A 49 1.47 -1.30 -18.59
N THR A 50 0.69 -0.26 -18.31
CA THR A 50 0.58 0.91 -19.18
C THR A 50 1.87 1.71 -19.10
N THR A 51 2.64 1.72 -20.20
CA THR A 51 3.89 2.46 -20.28
C THR A 51 3.62 3.95 -20.11
N ALA A 52 4.23 4.55 -19.08
CA ALA A 52 4.21 6.00 -18.93
C ALA A 52 4.89 6.65 -20.13
N ASN A 53 4.20 7.57 -20.80
CA ASN A 53 4.75 8.33 -21.92
C ASN A 53 4.68 9.83 -21.57
N ILE A 54 5.85 10.40 -21.29
CA ILE A 54 5.99 11.81 -20.90
C ILE A 54 5.67 12.73 -22.07
N GLU A 55 6.09 12.38 -23.29
CA GLU A 55 5.87 13.17 -24.51
C GLU A 55 4.37 13.30 -24.83
N GLN A 56 3.59 12.25 -24.54
CA GLN A 56 2.14 12.22 -24.71
C GLN A 56 1.36 12.60 -23.43
N CYS A 57 2.07 13.00 -22.36
CA CYS A 57 1.47 13.29 -21.04
C CYS A 57 0.59 12.14 -20.48
N THR A 58 0.93 10.90 -20.83
CA THR A 58 0.27 9.67 -20.39
C THR A 58 0.97 9.13 -19.15
N TYR A 59 0.26 9.07 -18.03
CA TYR A 59 0.76 8.46 -16.81
C TYR A 59 -0.23 7.39 -16.35
N PRO A 60 0.24 6.17 -16.02
CA PRO A 60 -0.63 5.02 -15.68
C PRO A 60 -1.59 5.26 -14.52
N PHE A 61 -1.26 6.22 -13.64
CA PHE A 61 -2.07 6.59 -12.48
C PHE A 61 -2.65 8.02 -12.56
N LYS A 62 -2.62 8.66 -13.73
CA LYS A 62 -3.11 10.04 -13.88
C LYS A 62 -4.61 10.11 -13.57
N GLY A 63 -4.98 10.87 -12.54
CA GLY A 63 -6.38 11.09 -12.16
C GLY A 63 -6.93 10.08 -11.14
N GLU A 64 -6.11 9.13 -10.67
CA GLU A 64 -6.46 8.31 -9.51
C GLU A 64 -6.02 8.98 -8.21
N LYS A 65 -6.84 8.80 -7.16
CA LYS A 65 -6.42 9.10 -5.79
C LYS A 65 -5.65 7.89 -5.29
N LEU A 66 -4.34 8.04 -5.15
CA LEU A 66 -3.48 7.07 -4.49
C LEU A 66 -3.23 7.51 -3.05
N SER A 67 -3.39 6.57 -2.14
CA SER A 67 -2.93 6.63 -0.76
C SER A 67 -1.41 6.48 -0.66
N ARG A 68 -0.80 6.85 0.47
CA ARG A 68 0.66 6.74 0.60
C ARG A 68 1.13 5.29 0.58
N ALA A 69 0.34 4.39 1.17
CA ALA A 69 0.56 2.95 1.07
C ALA A 69 0.62 2.48 -0.40
N GLU A 70 -0.24 3.03 -1.27
CA GLU A 70 -0.26 2.74 -2.71
C GLU A 70 0.99 3.22 -3.43
N LEU A 71 1.48 4.41 -3.10
CA LEU A 71 2.73 4.94 -3.65
C LEU A 71 3.94 4.10 -3.21
N GLU A 72 4.07 3.77 -1.92
CA GLU A 72 5.20 3.00 -1.40
C GLU A 72 5.27 1.58 -1.98
N ALA A 73 4.13 0.93 -2.23
CA ALA A 73 4.11 -0.37 -2.90
C ALA A 73 4.52 -0.29 -4.38
N THR A 74 4.28 0.85 -5.05
CA THR A 74 4.77 1.05 -6.42
C THR A 74 6.27 1.30 -6.50
N GLU A 75 6.91 1.76 -5.42
CA GLU A 75 8.35 2.07 -5.37
C GLU A 75 9.24 0.88 -4.95
N ASN A 76 8.67 -0.18 -4.35
CA ASN A 76 9.46 -1.27 -3.73
C ASN A 76 9.73 -2.50 -4.62
N PHE A 77 9.46 -2.41 -5.93
CA PHE A 77 9.85 -3.42 -6.91
C PHE A 77 10.83 -2.81 -7.91
N GLY A 78 12.08 -2.70 -7.45
CA GLY A 78 13.28 -2.41 -8.24
C GLY A 78 14.14 -3.65 -8.41
#